data_AF-A0A2S9G4F6-F1
#
_entry.id   AF-A0A2S9G4F6-F1
#
_cell.length_a   1.000
_cell.length_b   1.000
_cell.length_c   1.000
_cell.angle_alpha   90.00
_cell.angle_beta   90.00
_cell.angle_gamma   90.00
#
_symmetry.space_group_name_H-M   'P 1'
#
loop_
_entity.id
_entity.type
_entity.pdbx_description
1 polymer ?
#
loop_
_entity_poly.entity_id
_entity_poly.type
_entity_poly.pdbx_seq_one_letter_code
_entity_poly.pdbx_strand_id
1 'polypeptide(L)'
;LRIGLQKAGVPVLLNTALTDLYVEDGVVRGIYVRDTTGPESAGPQLIRVRRGVILGSGGFEHNEQMRVKYQRAPITTEWTVGAKA
;
A
#
# COMPACT_ATOMS: atom_id res chain seq x y z
N LEU A 1 5.34 11.18 -12.36
CA LEU A 1 4.90 9.76 -12.46
C LEU A 1 3.65 9.59 -13.34
N ARG A 2 2.52 10.25 -13.07
CA ARG A 2 1.22 9.97 -13.73
C ARG A 2 1.22 10.10 -15.27
N ILE A 3 1.75 11.18 -15.84
CA ILE A 3 1.77 11.39 -17.31
C ILE A 3 2.58 10.29 -18.02
N GLY A 4 3.69 9.85 -17.42
CA GLY A 4 4.52 8.77 -18.00
C GLY A 4 3.78 7.44 -18.06
N LEU A 5 3.08 7.07 -16.98
CA LEU A 5 2.27 5.84 -16.93
C LEU A 5 1.12 5.88 -17.95
N GLN A 6 0.44 7.02 -18.07
CA GLN A 6 -0.62 7.21 -19.07
C GLN A 6 -0.09 7.04 -20.49
N LYS A 7 1.02 7.70 -20.84
CA LYS A 7 1.65 7.57 -22.18
C LYS A 7 2.10 6.15 -22.48
N ALA A 8 2.53 5.40 -21.46
CA ALA A 8 2.95 4.01 -21.60
C ALA A 8 1.78 2.99 -21.57
N GLY A 9 0.53 3.46 -21.42
CA GLY A 9 -0.64 2.58 -21.33
C GLY A 9 -0.67 1.70 -20.08
N VAL A 10 0.02 2.11 -19.00
CA VAL A 10 0.04 1.35 -17.74
C VAL A 10 -1.22 1.70 -16.94
N PRO A 11 -2.05 0.70 -16.55
CA PRO A 11 -3.22 0.94 -15.72
C PRO A 11 -2.84 1.56 -14.37
N VAL A 12 -3.57 2.60 -13.98
CA VAL A 12 -3.44 3.25 -12.66
C VAL A 12 -4.75 3.09 -11.93
N LEU A 13 -4.76 2.25 -10.91
CA LEU A 13 -5.90 2.06 -10.02
C LEU A 13 -5.76 3.01 -8.83
N LEU A 14 -6.74 3.88 -8.64
CA LEU A 14 -6.86 4.72 -7.44
C LEU A 14 -7.82 4.05 -6.46
N ASN A 15 -7.86 4.54 -5.21
CA ASN A 15 -8.74 4.00 -4.18
C ASN A 15 -8.57 2.47 -3.97
N THR A 16 -7.37 1.95 -4.24
CA THR A 16 -7.09 0.51 -4.22
C THR A 16 -6.01 0.26 -3.18
N ALA A 17 -6.41 0.10 -1.92
CA ALA A 17 -5.50 -0.08 -0.80
C ALA A 17 -4.97 -1.52 -0.77
N LEU A 18 -3.65 -1.70 -0.74
CA LEU A 18 -3.03 -3.00 -0.47
C LEU A 18 -3.29 -3.41 0.98
N THR A 19 -3.80 -4.62 1.19
CA THR A 19 -4.09 -5.16 2.51
C THR A 19 -3.18 -6.33 2.90
N ASP A 20 -2.77 -7.16 1.93
CA ASP A 20 -1.88 -8.29 2.21
C ASP A 20 -1.14 -8.77 0.94
N LEU A 21 -0.09 -9.57 1.12
CA LEU A 21 0.58 -10.30 0.05
C LEU A 21 -0.08 -11.66 -0.15
N TYR A 22 -0.29 -12.04 -1.41
CA TYR A 22 -0.69 -13.41 -1.74
C TYR A 22 0.55 -14.25 -1.99
N VAL A 23 0.81 -15.22 -1.11
CA VAL A 23 2.00 -16.08 -1.13
C VAL A 23 1.58 -17.53 -1.37
N GLU A 24 2.20 -18.17 -2.36
CA GLU A 24 2.08 -19.60 -2.64
C GLU A 24 3.49 -20.20 -2.69
N ASP A 25 3.71 -21.30 -1.97
CA ASP A 25 5.00 -22.02 -1.94
C ASP A 25 6.20 -21.12 -1.61
N GLY A 26 5.99 -20.17 -0.69
CA GLY A 26 7.01 -19.18 -0.29
C GLY A 26 7.29 -18.08 -1.32
N VAL A 27 6.54 -18.02 -2.43
CA VAL A 27 6.70 -17.02 -3.48
C VAL A 27 5.50 -16.07 -3.49
N VAL A 28 5.77 -14.75 -3.55
CA VAL A 28 4.71 -13.76 -3.74
C VAL A 28 4.13 -13.87 -5.16
N ARG A 29 2.87 -14.31 -5.25
CA ARG A 29 2.12 -14.52 -6.51
C ARG A 29 1.05 -13.47 -6.75
N GLY A 30 0.82 -12.56 -5.81
CA GLY A 30 -0.14 -11.49 -5.96
C GLY A 30 -0.24 -10.59 -4.74
N ILE A 31 -1.27 -9.76 -4.74
CA ILE A 31 -1.64 -8.89 -3.63
C ILE A 31 -3.15 -8.95 -3.39
N TYR A 32 -3.54 -8.84 -2.14
CA TYR A 32 -4.90 -8.54 -1.75
C TYR A 32 -5.08 -7.02 -1.66
N VAL A 33 -6.15 -6.53 -2.26
CA VAL A 33 -6.49 -5.10 -2.29
C VAL A 33 -7.93 -4.87 -1.90
N ARG A 34 -8.23 -3.69 -1.36
CA ARG A 34 -9.59 -3.25 -1.06
C ARG A 34 -9.89 -1.93 -1.77
N ASP A 35 -11.10 -1.82 -2.30
CA ASP A 35 -11.64 -0.53 -2.77
C ASP A 35 -11.96 0.36 -1.56
N THR A 36 -11.29 1.50 -1.44
CA THR A 36 -11.48 2.43 -0.32
C THR A 36 -12.74 3.28 -0.44
N THR A 37 -13.43 3.23 -1.59
CA THR A 37 -14.74 3.86 -1.80
C THR A 37 -15.90 2.86 -1.64
N GLY A 38 -15.60 1.57 -1.55
CA GLY A 38 -16.58 0.52 -1.32
C GLY A 38 -17.01 0.40 0.15
N PRO A 39 -18.06 -0.38 0.43
CA PRO A 39 -18.49 -0.67 1.80
C PRO A 39 -17.41 -1.46 2.55
N GLU A 40 -17.27 -1.25 3.86
CA GLU A 40 -16.29 -1.99 4.67
C GLU A 40 -16.53 -3.51 4.70
N SER A 41 -17.77 -3.94 4.45
CA SER A 41 -18.14 -5.35 4.32
C SER A 41 -17.64 -5.99 3.02
N ALA A 42 -17.18 -5.21 2.04
CA ALA A 42 -16.55 -5.74 0.84
C ALA A 42 -15.19 -6.36 1.21
N GLY A 43 -15.08 -7.66 1.01
CA GLY A 43 -13.83 -8.39 1.20
C GLY A 43 -12.73 -7.96 0.22
N PRO A 44 -11.48 -8.28 0.52
CA PRO A 44 -10.37 -7.95 -0.37
C PRO A 44 -10.44 -8.74 -1.69
N GLN A 45 -9.99 -8.11 -2.78
CA GLN A 45 -9.85 -8.68 -4.10
C GLN A 45 -8.40 -9.13 -4.34
N LEU A 46 -8.21 -10.24 -5.05
CA LEU A 46 -6.88 -10.74 -5.41
C LEU A 46 -6.44 -10.21 -6.78
N ILE A 47 -5.29 -9.54 -6.84
CA ILE A 47 -4.59 -9.24 -8.09
C ILE A 47 -3.39 -10.18 -8.19
N ARG A 48 -3.40 -11.08 -9.18
CA ARG A 48 -2.26 -11.99 -9.45
C ARG A 48 -1.19 -11.29 -10.27
N VAL A 49 0.07 -11.59 -9.98
CA VAL A 49 1.23 -11.08 -10.70
C VAL A 49 2.00 -12.19 -11.38
N ARG A 50 2.61 -11.89 -12.53
CA ARG A 50 3.40 -12.86 -13.30
C ARG A 50 4.88 -12.87 -12.94
N ARG A 51 5.40 -11.77 -12.37
CA ARG A 51 6.84 -11.56 -12.16
C ARG A 51 7.19 -11.22 -10.72
N GLY A 52 6.44 -10.31 -10.10
CA GLY A 52 6.66 -9.90 -8.72
C GLY A 52 5.86 -8.66 -8.36
N VAL A 53 6.00 -8.24 -7.12
CA VAL A 53 5.37 -7.05 -6.53
C VAL A 53 6.48 -6.08 -6.13
N ILE A 54 6.33 -4.80 -6.48
CA ILE A 54 7.22 -3.74 -6.03
C ILE A 54 6.44 -2.89 -5.04
N LEU A 55 6.89 -2.86 -3.78
CA LEU A 55 6.30 -2.03 -2.72
C LEU A 55 6.94 -0.65 -2.74
N GLY A 56 6.18 0.33 -3.21
CA GLY A 56 6.55 1.76 -3.20
C GLY A 56 5.57 2.60 -2.38
N SER A 57 5.02 2.04 -1.30
CA SER A 57 3.90 2.60 -0.52
C SER A 57 4.31 3.65 0.53
N GLY A 58 5.58 4.06 0.58
CA GLY A 58 6.09 4.95 1.63
C GLY A 58 6.42 4.21 2.93
N GLY A 59 6.51 4.95 4.03
CA GLY A 59 6.88 4.44 5.36
C GLY A 59 5.70 4.31 6.32
N PHE A 60 6.00 4.45 7.61
CA PHE A 60 5.03 4.35 8.71
C PHE A 60 4.90 5.67 9.48
N GLU A 61 5.25 6.79 8.87
CA GLU A 61 5.31 8.09 9.52
C GLU A 61 3.96 8.62 10.03
N HIS A 62 2.84 8.07 9.54
CA HIS A 62 1.49 8.32 10.05
C HIS A 62 0.99 7.23 11.02
N ASN A 63 1.77 6.18 11.28
CA ASN A 63 1.43 5.11 12.21
C ASN A 63 2.08 5.37 13.57
N GLU A 64 1.30 5.93 14.50
CA GLU A 64 1.77 6.27 15.85
C GLU A 64 2.36 5.08 16.60
N GLN A 65 1.68 3.93 16.58
CA GLN A 65 2.12 2.72 17.29
C GLN A 65 3.50 2.25 16.80
N MET A 66 3.71 2.26 15.48
CA MET A 66 5.02 1.91 14.91
C MET A 66 6.08 2.96 15.21
N ARG A 67 5.75 4.26 15.22
CA ARG A 67 6.71 5.31 15.61
C ARG A 67 7.14 5.19 17.05
N VAL A 68 6.21 4.99 17.98
CA VAL A 68 6.52 4.75 19.40
C VAL A 68 7.41 3.52 19.56
N LYS A 69 7.14 2.45 18.82
CA LYS A 69 7.90 1.20 18.90
C LYS A 69 9.30 1.29 18.28
N TYR A 70 9.47 2.00 17.16
CA TYR A 70 10.68 1.93 16.34
C TYR A 70 11.47 3.24 16.21
N GLN A 71 10.96 4.37 16.71
CA GLN A 71 11.65 5.68 16.67
C GLN A 71 11.94 6.20 18.07
N ARG A 72 12.93 7.09 18.19
CA ARG A 72 13.38 7.66 19.46
C ARG A 72 12.36 8.68 19.99
N ALA A 73 11.98 8.54 21.25
CA ALA A 73 11.12 9.50 21.93
C ALA A 73 11.85 10.85 22.21
N PRO A 74 11.10 11.98 22.29
CA PRO A 74 9.66 12.09 22.04
C PRO A 74 9.33 12.07 20.54
N ILE A 75 8.30 11.32 20.15
CA ILE A 75 7.89 11.18 18.75
C ILE A 75 6.38 11.07 18.64
N THR A 76 5.78 11.82 17.73
CA THR A 76 4.33 11.85 17.47
C THR A 76 4.09 11.92 15.96
N THR A 77 2.84 11.74 15.53
CA THR A 77 2.43 11.89 14.12
C THR A 77 2.13 13.34 13.72
N GLU A 78 2.12 14.28 14.66
CA GLU A 78 1.82 15.70 14.41
C GLU A 78 2.85 16.39 13.50
N TRP A 79 4.10 15.91 13.52
CA TRP A 79 5.18 16.40 12.67
C TRP A 79 5.68 15.26 11.79
N THR A 80 5.20 15.25 10.55
CA THR A 80 5.60 14.31 9.50
C THR A 80 5.61 15.00 8.14
N VAL A 81 6.57 14.64 7.30
CA VAL A 81 6.67 15.07 5.90
C VAL A 81 6.10 14.03 4.93
N GLY A 82 5.54 12.91 5.45
CA GLY A 82 4.91 11.88 4.65
C GLY A 82 3.56 12.33 4.09
N ALA A 83 3.26 11.90 2.87
CA ALA A 83 1.95 12.15 2.26
C ALA A 83 0.84 11.46 3.07
N LYS A 84 -0.35 12.07 3.10
CA LYS A 84 -1.54 11.40 3.65
C LYS A 84 -1.93 10.24 2.73
N ALA A 85 -2.27 9.11 3.35
CA ALA A 85 -2.83 7.95 2.68
C ALA A 85 -4.31 8.19 2.30
#